data_AF-A0A7V7AIH2-F1
#
_entry.id   AF-A0A7V7AIH2-F1
#
_cell.length_a   1.000
_cell.length_b   1.000
_cell.length_c   1.000
_cell.angle_alpha   90.00
_cell.angle_beta   90.00
_cell.angle_gamma   90.00
#
_symmetry.space_group_name_H-M   'P 1'
#
loop_
_entity.id
_entity.type
_entity.pdbx_description
1 polymer ?
#
loop_
_entity_poly.entity_id
_entity_poly.type
_entity_poly.pdbx_seq_one_letter_code
_entity_poly.pdbx_strand_id
1 'polypeptide(L)'
;MSKGRKNKRYSKAHKKTLKADALTKVKDKNKAEFEKNKKNKSILSTKTEKQSSEDRTREILGKKRENNGRNESKKKSRDRKKNKKSIIENSAKGFLLNNKLKRIALMTLAVLGFFAISLYFYKKGGEEANWGRGLNKNIVAEAEDEPIEAIDQLQIDKKRTNREERRQRRKKVERFNTDKWLVYKNALYGFQLKYPSDWDKPINIKGTNTDKWAQKFVFRKKQEKLVQVDNSVENGSDSQKEGFNIVVYPRESISELFETEELALKVRQSFIDEYQLQVLNSEVRSQKDALFLPQKNKGSHCKTNSLRGHFRDLSQFEADEISIPLEDECFESTLLFTITGEEYVYNIVPILKEDLTVDENNLETKSVSQLTKEILPEFFTIAKEFELIEIVIPEPVVKQEPKNNKIEARKKAPMPVSYKKVDGKLVCAKKNDKPRKSKKNNKGKIHMDMECCLDPDEIPNPHCTYEAKRYQKFLKNPPKKDDDD
;
A
#
# COMPACT_ATOMS: atom_id res chain seq x y z
N MET A 1 1.35 -91.89 8.12
CA MET A 1 0.73 -90.55 8.02
C MET A 1 1.80 -89.46 7.80
N SER A 2 2.23 -89.17 6.56
CA SER A 2 3.20 -88.08 6.28
C SER A 2 3.14 -87.59 4.82
N LYS A 3 1.96 -87.18 4.34
CA LYS A 3 1.81 -86.57 3.01
C LYS A 3 0.90 -85.32 2.98
N GLY A 4 0.66 -84.67 4.13
CA GLY A 4 -0.33 -83.57 4.23
C GLY A 4 0.21 -82.15 4.41
N ARG A 5 1.51 -81.91 4.55
CA ARG A 5 2.04 -80.57 4.95
C ARG A 5 2.69 -79.73 3.85
N LYS A 6 2.91 -80.25 2.64
CA LYS A 6 3.58 -79.49 1.56
C LYS A 6 2.67 -78.57 0.74
N ASN A 7 1.35 -78.80 0.73
CA ASN A 7 0.41 -77.97 -0.08
C ASN A 7 0.00 -76.62 0.54
N LYS A 8 0.17 -76.39 1.85
CA LYS A 8 -0.24 -75.11 2.47
C LYS A 8 0.73 -73.95 2.23
N ARG A 9 2.00 -74.21 1.87
CA ARG A 9 3.00 -73.15 1.63
C ARG A 9 2.87 -72.51 0.24
N TYR A 10 2.51 -73.29 -0.79
CA TYR A 10 2.30 -72.76 -2.15
C TYR A 10 1.11 -71.78 -2.25
N SER A 11 0.01 -72.05 -1.53
CA SER A 11 -1.18 -71.18 -1.52
C SER A 11 -0.92 -69.78 -0.93
N LYS A 12 -0.07 -69.66 0.09
CA LYS A 12 0.25 -68.35 0.72
C LYS A 12 1.18 -67.50 -0.13
N ALA A 13 2.12 -68.10 -0.87
CA ALA A 13 3.00 -67.37 -1.78
C ALA A 13 2.21 -66.79 -2.95
N HIS A 14 1.32 -67.59 -3.55
CA HIS A 14 0.52 -67.17 -4.70
C HIS A 14 -0.51 -66.07 -4.37
N LYS A 15 -1.06 -66.06 -3.14
CA LYS A 15 -1.93 -64.97 -2.66
C LYS A 15 -1.18 -63.65 -2.40
N LYS A 16 0.12 -63.71 -2.07
CA LYS A 16 0.93 -62.50 -1.86
C LYS A 16 1.29 -61.82 -3.18
N THR A 17 1.64 -62.57 -4.21
CA THR A 17 1.92 -62.03 -5.55
C THR A 17 0.68 -61.41 -6.18
N LEU A 18 -0.47 -62.08 -6.10
CA LEU A 18 -1.73 -61.52 -6.64
C LEU A 18 -2.16 -60.20 -5.95
N LYS A 19 -1.85 -60.02 -4.65
CA LYS A 19 -2.09 -58.75 -3.96
C LYS A 19 -1.11 -57.65 -4.38
N ALA A 20 0.15 -57.99 -4.65
CA ALA A 20 1.13 -57.02 -5.13
C ALA A 20 0.78 -56.49 -6.53
N ASP A 21 0.36 -57.39 -7.43
CA ASP A 21 -0.04 -57.04 -8.81
C ASP A 21 -1.34 -56.22 -8.87
N ALA A 22 -2.25 -56.45 -7.93
CA ALA A 22 -3.44 -55.61 -7.80
C ALA A 22 -3.10 -54.19 -7.31
N LEU A 23 -2.12 -54.06 -6.40
CA LEU A 23 -1.72 -52.77 -5.83
C LEU A 23 -0.97 -51.91 -6.84
N THR A 24 -0.15 -52.51 -7.70
CA THR A 24 0.55 -51.79 -8.79
C THR A 24 -0.44 -51.28 -9.84
N LYS A 25 -1.41 -52.11 -10.26
CA LYS A 25 -2.46 -51.67 -11.20
C LYS A 25 -3.30 -50.49 -10.69
N VAL A 26 -3.59 -50.44 -9.39
CA VAL A 26 -4.32 -49.29 -8.79
C VAL A 26 -3.44 -48.03 -8.78
N LYS A 27 -2.15 -48.14 -8.47
CA LYS A 27 -1.21 -47.01 -8.51
C LYS A 27 -1.06 -46.43 -9.92
N ASP A 28 -0.96 -47.29 -10.93
CA ASP A 28 -0.81 -46.84 -12.32
C ASP A 28 -2.10 -46.18 -12.84
N LYS A 29 -3.27 -46.70 -12.46
CA LYS A 29 -4.57 -46.09 -12.81
C LYS A 29 -4.74 -44.70 -12.18
N ASN A 30 -4.39 -44.55 -10.90
CA ASN A 30 -4.46 -43.25 -10.20
C ASN A 30 -3.46 -42.23 -10.77
N LYS A 31 -2.26 -42.69 -11.19
CA LYS A 31 -1.26 -41.83 -11.83
C LYS A 31 -1.75 -41.32 -13.20
N ALA A 32 -2.40 -42.18 -14.00
CA ALA A 32 -2.97 -41.78 -15.29
C ALA A 32 -4.14 -40.80 -15.15
N GLU A 33 -4.97 -40.97 -14.12
CA GLU A 33 -6.09 -40.07 -13.83
C GLU A 33 -5.61 -38.69 -13.33
N PHE A 34 -4.54 -38.67 -12.52
CA PHE A 34 -3.90 -37.44 -12.07
C PHE A 34 -3.32 -36.63 -13.25
N GLU A 35 -2.64 -37.27 -14.20
CA GLU A 35 -2.11 -36.59 -15.39
C GLU A 35 -3.22 -36.08 -16.32
N LYS A 36 -4.34 -36.81 -16.45
CA LYS A 36 -5.53 -36.33 -17.18
C LYS A 36 -6.11 -35.07 -16.53
N ASN A 37 -6.23 -35.05 -15.21
CA ASN A 37 -6.76 -33.88 -14.49
C ASN A 37 -5.83 -32.67 -14.58
N LYS A 38 -4.51 -32.89 -14.55
CA LYS A 38 -3.52 -31.82 -14.75
C LYS A 38 -3.62 -31.20 -16.15
N LYS A 39 -3.83 -32.02 -17.19
CA LYS A 39 -4.00 -31.55 -18.57
C LYS A 39 -5.31 -30.77 -18.76
N ASN A 40 -6.40 -31.23 -18.16
CA ASN A 40 -7.69 -30.53 -18.22
C ASN A 40 -7.64 -29.17 -17.49
N LYS A 41 -6.93 -29.07 -16.35
CA LYS A 41 -6.76 -27.80 -15.61
C LYS A 41 -5.97 -26.76 -16.41
N SER A 42 -4.95 -27.19 -17.16
CA SER A 42 -4.16 -26.33 -18.07
C SER A 42 -4.97 -25.81 -19.28
N ILE A 43 -5.88 -26.63 -19.80
CA ILE A 43 -6.77 -26.23 -20.91
C ILE A 43 -7.84 -25.24 -20.42
N LEU A 44 -8.31 -25.40 -19.18
CA LEU A 44 -9.29 -24.49 -18.60
C LEU A 44 -8.68 -23.11 -18.31
N SER A 45 -7.48 -23.04 -17.74
CA SER A 45 -6.81 -21.76 -17.45
C SER A 45 -6.50 -20.93 -18.70
N THR A 46 -6.14 -21.58 -19.81
CA THR A 46 -5.85 -20.91 -21.08
C THR A 46 -7.11 -20.40 -21.79
N LYS A 47 -8.30 -20.99 -21.53
CA LYS A 47 -9.58 -20.48 -22.04
C LYS A 47 -10.04 -19.25 -21.26
N THR A 48 -9.86 -19.23 -19.95
CA THR A 48 -10.28 -18.09 -19.09
C THR A 48 -9.42 -16.84 -19.34
N GLU A 49 -8.12 -16.99 -19.61
CA GLU A 49 -7.24 -15.87 -19.99
C GLU A 49 -7.62 -15.23 -21.33
N LYS A 50 -8.00 -16.05 -22.33
CA LYS A 50 -8.46 -15.51 -23.63
C LYS A 50 -9.74 -14.72 -23.50
N GLN A 51 -10.71 -15.23 -22.76
CA GLN A 51 -12.01 -14.56 -22.57
C GLN A 51 -11.86 -13.25 -21.79
N SER A 52 -11.01 -13.22 -20.75
CA SER A 52 -10.70 -11.98 -20.00
C SER A 52 -9.97 -10.92 -20.86
N SER A 53 -9.12 -11.36 -21.80
CA SER A 53 -8.43 -10.43 -22.71
C SER A 53 -9.38 -9.80 -23.74
N GLU A 54 -10.38 -10.53 -24.22
CA GLU A 54 -11.37 -10.04 -25.18
C GLU A 54 -12.34 -9.03 -24.56
N ASP A 55 -12.78 -9.27 -23.32
CA ASP A 55 -13.65 -8.35 -22.58
C ASP A 55 -12.95 -7.04 -22.22
N ARG A 56 -11.66 -7.09 -21.84
CA ARG A 56 -10.84 -5.86 -21.65
C ARG A 56 -10.68 -5.07 -22.93
N THR A 57 -10.59 -5.74 -24.08
CA THR A 57 -10.46 -5.06 -25.38
C THR A 57 -11.76 -4.35 -25.79
N ARG A 58 -12.92 -4.92 -25.47
CA ARG A 58 -14.24 -4.28 -25.68
C ARG A 58 -14.45 -3.06 -24.79
N GLU A 59 -14.03 -3.13 -23.52
CA GLU A 59 -14.14 -1.99 -22.59
C GLU A 59 -13.26 -0.80 -23.00
N ILE A 60 -12.04 -1.07 -23.49
CA ILE A 60 -11.13 -0.04 -23.99
C ILE A 60 -11.68 0.64 -25.27
N LEU A 61 -12.31 -0.13 -26.17
CA LEU A 61 -12.94 0.41 -27.37
C LEU A 61 -14.19 1.26 -27.07
N GLY A 62 -14.95 0.93 -26.02
CA GLY A 62 -16.07 1.73 -25.54
C GLY A 62 -15.63 3.10 -25.00
N LYS A 63 -14.60 3.13 -24.14
CA LYS A 63 -14.05 4.36 -23.55
C LYS A 63 -13.35 5.28 -24.57
N LYS A 64 -12.89 4.74 -25.71
CA LYS A 64 -12.26 5.53 -26.80
C LYS A 64 -13.29 6.37 -27.58
N ARG A 65 -14.58 5.98 -27.62
CA ARG A 65 -15.64 6.75 -28.31
C ARG A 65 -16.14 7.98 -27.52
N GLU A 66 -16.12 7.95 -26.19
CA GLU A 66 -16.56 9.10 -25.38
C GLU A 66 -15.50 10.22 -25.27
N ASN A 67 -14.21 9.88 -25.35
CA ASN A 67 -13.13 10.86 -25.17
C ASN A 67 -12.85 11.72 -26.42
N ASN A 68 -13.19 11.24 -27.63
CA ASN A 68 -13.00 12.02 -28.86
C ASN A 68 -13.96 13.22 -28.98
N GLY A 69 -15.15 13.17 -28.38
CA GLY A 69 -16.06 14.32 -28.35
C GLY A 69 -15.63 15.46 -27.42
N ARG A 70 -14.78 15.18 -26.41
CA ARG A 70 -14.40 16.14 -25.36
C ARG A 70 -13.09 16.90 -25.63
N ASN A 71 -12.28 16.44 -26.59
CA ASN A 71 -10.95 17.01 -26.87
C ASN A 71 -10.95 18.12 -27.93
N GLU A 72 -11.95 18.21 -28.80
CA GLU A 72 -12.06 19.31 -29.77
C GLU A 72 -12.42 20.66 -29.12
N SER A 73 -13.15 20.65 -27.99
CA SER A 73 -13.52 21.88 -27.27
C SER A 73 -12.37 22.47 -26.42
N LYS A 74 -11.38 21.66 -26.01
CA LYS A 74 -10.24 22.11 -25.17
C LYS A 74 -9.06 22.69 -25.97
N LYS A 75 -8.94 22.39 -27.27
CA LYS A 75 -7.79 22.86 -28.08
C LYS A 75 -7.88 24.35 -28.43
N LYS A 76 -9.08 24.92 -28.59
CA LYS A 76 -9.28 26.37 -28.84
C LYS A 76 -8.99 27.29 -27.64
N SER A 77 -8.85 26.77 -26.41
CA SER A 77 -8.58 27.60 -25.22
C SER A 77 -7.10 27.68 -24.81
N ARG A 78 -6.24 26.80 -25.32
CA ARG A 78 -4.81 26.73 -24.93
C ARG A 78 -3.93 27.77 -25.62
N ASP A 79 -4.25 28.19 -26.83
CA ASP A 79 -3.41 29.15 -27.57
C ASP A 79 -3.57 30.61 -27.09
N ARG A 80 -4.65 30.93 -26.36
CA ARG A 80 -4.78 32.23 -25.65
C ARG A 80 -4.03 32.31 -24.31
N LYS A 81 -3.56 31.19 -23.75
CA LYS A 81 -2.91 31.16 -22.41
C LYS A 81 -1.38 31.28 -22.44
N LYS A 82 -0.72 30.96 -23.56
CA LYS A 82 0.76 31.00 -23.62
C LYS A 82 1.34 32.42 -23.69
N ASN A 83 0.59 33.40 -24.19
CA ASN A 83 1.05 34.81 -24.23
C ASN A 83 0.86 35.60 -22.92
N LYS A 84 0.14 35.04 -21.92
CA LYS A 84 -0.05 35.68 -20.59
C LYS A 84 0.94 35.23 -19.52
N LYS A 85 1.68 34.14 -19.74
CA LYS A 85 2.50 33.50 -18.70
C LYS A 85 3.85 34.20 -18.46
N SER A 86 4.45 34.82 -19.49
CA SER A 86 5.76 35.50 -19.34
C SER A 86 5.70 36.86 -18.65
N ILE A 87 4.53 37.50 -18.58
CA ILE A 87 4.35 38.80 -17.91
C ILE A 87 4.07 38.62 -16.39
N ILE A 88 3.55 37.47 -15.97
CA ILE A 88 3.17 37.21 -14.56
C ILE A 88 4.35 36.70 -13.72
N GLU A 89 5.32 35.99 -14.31
CA GLU A 89 6.44 35.38 -13.56
C GLU A 89 7.43 36.39 -12.97
N ASN A 90 7.53 37.61 -13.51
CA ASN A 90 8.38 38.67 -12.94
C ASN A 90 7.69 39.49 -11.84
N SER A 91 6.35 39.48 -11.76
CA SER A 91 5.58 40.16 -10.71
C SER A 91 5.44 39.32 -9.43
N ALA A 92 5.36 37.99 -9.56
CA ALA A 92 5.19 37.07 -8.43
C ALA A 92 6.41 36.98 -7.49
N LYS A 93 7.63 37.22 -8.01
CA LYS A 93 8.86 37.17 -7.20
C LYS A 93 8.99 38.34 -6.23
N GLY A 94 8.48 39.53 -6.58
CA GLY A 94 8.44 40.68 -5.67
C GLY A 94 7.42 40.53 -4.53
N PHE A 95 6.29 39.86 -4.80
CA PHE A 95 5.22 39.67 -3.82
C PHE A 95 5.58 38.64 -2.73
N LEU A 96 6.35 37.60 -3.09
CA LEU A 96 6.77 36.56 -2.14
C LEU A 96 7.79 37.05 -1.11
N LEU A 97 8.67 37.99 -1.47
CA LEU A 97 9.66 38.54 -0.54
C LEU A 97 8.98 39.40 0.55
N ASN A 98 7.97 40.17 0.17
CA ASN A 98 7.27 41.08 1.09
C ASN A 98 6.44 40.33 2.15
N ASN A 99 5.88 39.17 1.80
CA ASN A 99 5.12 38.36 2.76
C ASN A 99 6.02 37.61 3.76
N LYS A 100 7.25 37.24 3.37
CA LYS A 100 8.20 36.63 4.32
C LYS A 100 8.68 37.64 5.36
N LEU A 101 9.00 38.88 4.95
CA LEU A 101 9.40 39.94 5.89
C LEU A 101 8.29 40.29 6.88
N LYS A 102 7.03 40.37 6.43
CA LYS A 102 5.88 40.60 7.33
C LYS A 102 5.70 39.48 8.36
N ARG A 103 5.90 38.22 7.98
CA ARG A 103 5.81 37.09 8.91
C ARG A 103 6.93 37.10 9.95
N ILE A 104 8.15 37.43 9.55
CA ILE A 104 9.28 37.56 10.47
C ILE A 104 9.00 38.67 11.48
N ALA A 105 8.61 39.86 11.03
CA ALA A 105 8.27 40.99 11.92
C ALA A 105 7.15 40.66 12.92
N LEU A 106 6.11 39.93 12.50
CA LEU A 106 5.02 39.52 13.38
C LEU A 106 5.49 38.54 14.46
N MET A 107 6.35 37.58 14.10
CA MET A 107 6.93 36.62 15.05
C MET A 107 7.83 37.32 16.08
N THR A 108 8.62 38.31 15.65
CA THR A 108 9.48 39.07 16.57
C THR A 108 8.65 39.86 17.59
N LEU A 109 7.54 40.47 17.18
CA LEU A 109 6.62 41.17 18.08
C LEU A 109 5.95 40.22 19.08
N ALA A 110 5.57 39.01 18.66
CA ALA A 110 4.98 38.01 19.56
C ALA A 110 5.96 37.54 20.64
N VAL A 111 7.24 37.33 20.29
CA VAL A 111 8.29 36.94 21.24
C VAL A 111 8.55 38.07 22.25
N LEU A 112 8.63 39.32 21.79
CA LEU A 112 8.81 40.47 22.68
C LEU A 112 7.61 40.67 23.63
N GLY A 113 6.38 40.43 23.13
CA GLY A 113 5.18 40.46 23.96
C GLY A 113 5.18 39.39 25.06
N PHE A 114 5.61 38.16 24.73
CA PHE A 114 5.76 37.09 25.72
C PHE A 114 6.79 37.44 26.80
N PHE A 115 7.94 37.99 26.40
CA PHE A 115 8.96 38.45 27.36
C PHE A 115 8.44 39.56 28.28
N ALA A 116 7.67 40.51 27.77
CA ALA A 116 7.08 41.57 28.60
C ALA A 116 6.05 41.01 29.60
N ILE A 117 5.22 40.05 29.18
CA ILE A 117 4.24 39.38 30.06
C ILE A 117 4.96 38.57 31.16
N SER A 118 6.00 37.82 30.81
CA SER A 118 6.80 37.07 31.78
C SER A 118 7.49 37.99 32.80
N LEU A 119 8.03 39.13 32.37
CA LEU A 119 8.61 40.13 33.27
C LEU A 119 7.56 40.79 34.17
N TYR A 120 6.35 41.01 33.66
CA TYR A 120 5.23 41.52 34.47
C TYR A 120 4.85 40.54 35.59
N PHE A 121 4.71 39.24 35.28
CA PHE A 121 4.44 38.22 36.30
C PHE A 121 5.59 38.03 37.28
N TYR A 122 6.84 38.12 36.80
CA TYR A 122 8.01 38.03 37.67
C TYR A 122 8.10 39.19 38.67
N LYS A 123 7.75 40.41 38.25
CA LYS A 123 7.72 41.57 39.13
C LYS A 123 6.54 41.53 40.12
N LYS A 124 5.42 40.93 39.74
CA LYS A 124 4.21 40.85 40.59
C LYS A 124 4.19 39.63 41.53
N GLY A 125 4.96 38.59 41.24
CA GLY A 125 5.06 37.37 42.05
C GLY A 125 5.97 37.46 43.28
N GLY A 126 6.54 38.63 43.58
CA GLY A 126 7.48 38.82 44.68
C GLY A 126 6.86 39.04 46.06
N GLU A 127 5.55 39.33 46.17
CA GLU A 127 4.99 39.80 47.45
C GLU A 127 3.98 38.88 48.14
N GLU A 128 3.28 37.94 47.48
CA GLU A 128 2.29 37.12 48.20
C GLU A 128 2.13 35.71 47.61
N ALA A 129 2.84 34.73 48.17
CA ALA A 129 2.56 33.30 47.94
C ALA A 129 2.68 32.50 49.23
N ASN A 130 1.78 32.77 50.18
CA ASN A 130 1.51 31.92 51.33
C ASN A 130 0.06 31.42 51.24
N TRP A 131 -0.23 30.61 50.21
CA TRP A 131 -1.55 29.99 49.99
C TRP A 131 -1.39 28.47 50.01
N GLY A 132 -1.60 27.87 51.17
CA GLY A 132 -1.48 26.42 51.32
C GLY A 132 -1.84 25.87 52.69
N ARG A 133 -2.92 26.36 53.32
CA ARG A 133 -3.61 25.66 54.42
C ARG A 133 -4.96 26.31 54.70
N GLY A 134 -6.05 25.73 54.18
CA GLY A 134 -7.38 26.21 54.53
C GLY A 134 -8.50 25.46 53.82
N LEU A 135 -9.25 24.70 54.63
CA LEU A 135 -10.63 24.28 54.40
C LEU A 135 -10.88 23.08 53.49
N ASN A 136 -11.01 21.91 54.11
CA ASN A 136 -12.23 21.13 53.93
C ASN A 136 -12.57 20.38 55.23
N LYS A 137 -13.40 20.99 56.06
CA LYS A 137 -14.10 20.34 57.18
C LYS A 137 -15.58 20.70 57.04
N ASN A 138 -16.41 19.68 57.17
CA ASN A 138 -17.88 19.66 57.27
C ASN A 138 -18.55 19.04 56.05
N ILE A 139 -18.73 17.73 56.10
CA ILE A 139 -20.01 17.02 55.96
C ILE A 139 -19.78 15.68 56.66
N VAL A 140 -20.17 15.61 57.94
CA VAL A 140 -20.38 14.35 58.66
C VAL A 140 -21.88 14.15 58.63
N ALA A 141 -22.33 13.35 57.67
CA ALA A 141 -23.66 12.77 57.71
C ALA A 141 -23.51 11.42 58.41
N GLU A 142 -24.28 11.28 59.47
CA GLU A 142 -24.49 10.11 60.32
C GLU A 142 -24.75 8.88 59.45
N ALA A 143 -23.71 8.06 59.29
CA ALA A 143 -23.77 6.74 58.70
C ALA A 143 -23.39 5.75 59.79
N GLU A 144 -24.26 4.78 60.00
CA GLU A 144 -24.19 3.73 60.99
C GLU A 144 -22.79 3.09 61.03
N ASP A 145 -22.29 2.88 62.26
CA ASP A 145 -20.94 2.42 62.58
C ASP A 145 -20.64 1.03 62.00
N GLU A 146 -20.27 0.96 60.72
CA GLU A 146 -19.41 -0.11 60.24
C GLU A 146 -17.95 0.20 60.61
N PRO A 147 -17.17 -0.78 61.11
CA PRO A 147 -15.82 -0.55 61.60
C PRO A 147 -14.91 -0.05 60.48
N ILE A 148 -14.56 1.23 60.53
CA ILE A 148 -13.70 1.95 59.56
C ILE A 148 -12.38 1.21 59.31
N GLU A 149 -11.87 0.44 60.27
CA GLU A 149 -10.65 -0.36 60.14
C GLU A 149 -10.79 -1.51 59.12
N ALA A 150 -11.99 -2.07 58.91
CA ALA A 150 -12.20 -3.16 57.97
C ALA A 150 -12.17 -2.70 56.50
N ILE A 151 -12.64 -1.47 56.23
CA ILE A 151 -12.70 -0.91 54.87
C ILE A 151 -11.29 -0.55 54.37
N ASP A 152 -10.44 0.00 55.23
CA ASP A 152 -9.07 0.38 54.84
C ASP A 152 -8.19 -0.86 54.57
N GLN A 153 -8.36 -1.91 55.38
CA GLN A 153 -7.66 -3.19 55.18
C GLN A 153 -8.06 -3.85 53.86
N LEU A 154 -9.35 -3.85 53.50
CA LEU A 154 -9.85 -4.36 52.21
C LEU A 154 -9.30 -3.58 51.01
N GLN A 155 -9.12 -2.27 51.13
CA GLN A 155 -8.51 -1.46 50.06
C GLN A 155 -7.02 -1.74 49.90
N ILE A 156 -6.30 -1.93 51.01
CA ILE A 156 -4.87 -2.28 51.02
C ILE A 156 -4.67 -3.68 50.42
N ASP A 157 -5.50 -4.65 50.77
CA ASP A 157 -5.42 -6.01 50.25
C ASP A 157 -5.77 -6.06 48.76
N LYS A 158 -6.82 -5.37 48.29
CA LYS A 158 -7.09 -5.21 46.85
C LYS A 158 -5.92 -4.60 46.08
N LYS A 159 -5.20 -3.63 46.66
CA LYS A 159 -4.00 -3.05 46.06
C LYS A 159 -2.82 -4.02 46.02
N ARG A 160 -2.65 -4.87 47.05
CA ARG A 160 -1.62 -5.91 47.10
C ARG A 160 -1.88 -7.02 46.08
N THR A 161 -3.09 -7.55 46.01
CA THR A 161 -3.45 -8.63 45.06
C THR A 161 -3.26 -8.18 43.61
N ASN A 162 -3.69 -6.96 43.27
CA ASN A 162 -3.45 -6.37 41.95
C ASN A 162 -1.97 -6.20 41.62
N ARG A 163 -1.11 -5.93 42.61
CA ARG A 163 0.34 -5.77 42.42
C ARG A 163 1.03 -7.11 42.22
N GLU A 164 0.61 -8.14 42.96
CA GLU A 164 1.08 -9.52 42.84
C GLU A 164 0.72 -10.10 41.46
N GLU A 165 -0.55 -9.95 41.04
CA GLU A 165 -1.00 -10.38 39.72
C GLU A 165 -0.26 -9.66 38.59
N ARG A 166 -0.06 -8.34 38.70
CA ARG A 166 0.75 -7.60 37.72
C ARG A 166 2.20 -8.11 37.67
N ARG A 167 2.79 -8.50 38.81
CA ARG A 167 4.13 -9.10 38.86
C ARG A 167 4.15 -10.48 38.22
N GLN A 168 3.15 -11.31 38.47
CA GLN A 168 3.05 -12.64 37.86
C GLN A 168 2.82 -12.56 36.35
N ARG A 169 1.92 -11.67 35.89
CA ARG A 169 1.69 -11.39 34.45
C ARG A 169 2.94 -10.86 33.76
N ARG A 170 3.74 -10.02 34.43
CA ARG A 170 5.04 -9.54 33.91
C ARG A 170 6.11 -10.64 33.85
N LYS A 171 6.08 -11.61 34.77
CA LYS A 171 7.06 -12.70 34.81
C LYS A 171 6.81 -13.78 33.77
N LYS A 172 5.58 -13.93 33.28
CA LYS A 172 5.22 -14.91 32.25
C LYS A 172 5.04 -14.27 30.87
N VAL A 173 5.88 -13.29 30.52
CA VAL A 173 6.07 -12.96 29.10
C VAL A 173 6.85 -14.12 28.52
N GLU A 174 6.12 -15.05 27.91
CA GLU A 174 6.67 -16.21 27.23
C GLU A 174 7.61 -15.70 26.14
N ARG A 175 8.92 -15.84 26.37
CA ARG A 175 9.92 -15.47 25.37
C ARG A 175 9.87 -16.55 24.30
N PHE A 176 9.37 -16.19 23.13
CA PHE A 176 9.45 -17.06 21.97
C PHE A 176 10.91 -17.33 21.66
N ASN A 177 11.27 -18.61 21.53
CA ASN A 177 12.57 -18.97 20.98
C ASN A 177 12.55 -18.66 19.48
N THR A 178 13.32 -17.65 19.07
CA THR A 178 13.42 -17.18 17.68
C THR A 178 14.55 -17.84 16.90
N ASP A 179 15.30 -18.79 17.48
CA ASP A 179 16.47 -19.43 16.85
C ASP A 179 16.13 -20.16 15.55
N LYS A 180 14.88 -20.66 15.44
CA LYS A 180 14.38 -21.38 14.25
C LYS A 180 13.60 -20.50 13.29
N TRP A 181 13.45 -19.21 13.59
CA TRP A 181 12.68 -18.30 12.75
C TRP A 181 13.43 -17.99 11.46
N LEU A 182 12.67 -17.76 10.39
CA LEU A 182 13.20 -17.35 9.10
C LEU A 182 13.42 -15.84 9.11
N VAL A 183 14.51 -15.39 8.49
CA VAL A 183 14.79 -13.96 8.29
C VAL A 183 14.21 -13.53 6.96
N TYR A 184 13.30 -12.56 6.98
CA TYR A 184 12.89 -11.83 5.79
C TYR A 184 13.68 -10.54 5.68
N LYS A 185 14.28 -10.29 4.51
CA LYS A 185 15.05 -9.09 4.23
C LYS A 185 14.54 -8.42 2.96
N ASN A 186 14.26 -7.12 3.04
CA ASN A 186 13.91 -6.30 1.90
C ASN A 186 14.85 -5.08 1.81
N ALA A 187 15.90 -5.21 1.01
CA ALA A 187 16.88 -4.15 0.82
C ALA A 187 16.32 -2.94 0.05
N LEU A 188 15.29 -3.13 -0.78
CA LEU A 188 14.67 -2.03 -1.54
C LEU A 188 13.96 -1.04 -0.62
N TYR A 189 13.36 -1.54 0.46
CA TYR A 189 12.66 -0.73 1.46
C TYR A 189 13.38 -0.72 2.81
N GLY A 190 14.67 -1.05 2.86
CA GLY A 190 15.48 -0.84 4.06
C GLY A 190 14.98 -1.51 5.35
N PHE A 191 14.40 -2.72 5.30
CA PHE A 191 14.03 -3.43 6.52
C PHE A 191 14.32 -4.93 6.50
N GLN A 192 14.45 -5.51 7.68
CA GLN A 192 14.46 -6.95 7.91
C GLN A 192 13.70 -7.31 9.19
N LEU A 193 13.25 -8.56 9.28
CA LEU A 193 12.61 -9.11 10.47
C LEU A 193 12.73 -10.63 10.51
N LYS A 194 12.50 -11.21 11.69
CA LYS A 194 12.31 -12.65 11.84
C LYS A 194 10.83 -13.01 11.92
N TYR A 195 10.46 -14.16 11.36
CA TYR A 195 9.12 -14.72 11.46
C TYR A 195 9.15 -16.26 11.58
N PRO A 196 8.13 -16.91 12.17
CA PRO A 196 8.18 -18.35 12.43
C PRO A 196 8.34 -19.19 11.14
N SER A 197 9.16 -20.25 11.18
CA SER A 197 9.50 -21.07 10.01
C SER A 197 8.35 -21.89 9.43
N ASP A 198 7.33 -22.13 10.26
CA ASP A 198 6.11 -22.82 9.92
C ASP A 198 5.11 -21.90 9.20
N TRP A 199 5.37 -20.61 9.03
CA TRP A 199 4.51 -19.70 8.27
C TRP A 199 4.74 -19.81 6.75
N ASP A 200 3.77 -19.30 5.98
CA ASP A 200 3.87 -19.18 4.53
C ASP A 200 4.95 -18.15 4.15
N LYS A 201 5.53 -18.29 2.96
CA LYS A 201 6.45 -17.27 2.43
C LYS A 201 5.69 -15.97 2.22
N PRO A 202 6.27 -14.80 2.58
CA PRO A 202 5.57 -13.54 2.46
C PRO A 202 5.22 -13.21 1.01
N ILE A 203 4.03 -12.67 0.82
CA ILE A 203 3.52 -12.24 -0.49
C ILE A 203 3.72 -10.73 -0.61
N ASN A 204 4.31 -10.29 -1.73
CA ASN A 204 4.61 -8.90 -2.01
C ASN A 204 3.54 -8.31 -2.93
N ILE A 205 2.71 -7.39 -2.44
CA ILE A 205 1.70 -6.67 -3.21
C ILE A 205 2.17 -5.23 -3.47
N LYS A 206 2.31 -4.86 -4.74
CA LYS A 206 2.70 -3.49 -5.13
C LYS A 206 1.51 -2.56 -5.06
N GLY A 207 1.73 -1.35 -4.53
CA GLY A 207 0.75 -0.28 -4.57
C GLY A 207 0.46 0.16 -6.01
N THR A 208 -0.75 0.63 -6.23
CA THR A 208 -1.16 1.31 -7.45
C THR A 208 -0.83 2.81 -7.37
N ASN A 209 -0.94 3.54 -8.48
CA ASN A 209 -0.69 4.99 -8.49
C ASN A 209 -1.71 5.80 -7.66
N THR A 210 -2.81 5.17 -7.24
CA THR A 210 -3.82 5.80 -6.37
C THR A 210 -3.56 5.54 -4.89
N ASP A 211 -2.77 4.52 -4.57
CA ASP A 211 -2.48 4.14 -3.20
C ASP A 211 -1.41 5.07 -2.62
N LYS A 212 -1.55 5.40 -1.34
CA LYS A 212 -0.54 6.20 -0.65
C LYS A 212 0.68 5.38 -0.23
N TRP A 213 0.51 4.06 -0.10
CA TRP A 213 1.58 3.13 0.22
C TRP A 213 2.25 2.61 -1.06
N ALA A 214 3.55 2.34 -0.99
CA ALA A 214 4.33 1.83 -2.11
C ALA A 214 4.24 0.30 -2.23
N GLN A 215 4.26 -0.39 -1.10
CA GLN A 215 4.32 -1.86 -1.06
C GLN A 215 3.68 -2.41 0.23
N LYS A 216 2.96 -3.52 0.09
CA LYS A 216 2.37 -4.30 1.18
C LYS A 216 2.97 -5.70 1.19
N PHE A 217 3.44 -6.13 2.36
CA PHE A 217 4.02 -7.45 2.59
C PHE A 217 3.09 -8.25 3.48
N VAL A 218 2.71 -9.43 3.01
CA VAL A 218 1.62 -10.22 3.58
C VAL A 218 2.20 -11.49 4.17
N PHE A 219 2.18 -11.61 5.49
CA PHE A 219 2.66 -12.79 6.24
C PHE A 219 1.46 -13.54 6.80
N ARG A 220 1.40 -14.85 6.57
CA ARG A 220 0.26 -15.69 7.00
C ARG A 220 0.76 -16.96 7.66
N LYS A 221 0.06 -17.41 8.71
CA LYS A 221 0.25 -18.75 9.28
C LYS A 221 -0.08 -19.80 8.22
N LYS A 222 0.69 -20.89 8.17
CA LYS A 222 0.24 -22.08 7.43
C LYS A 222 -1.02 -22.58 8.11
N GLN A 223 -2.09 -22.71 7.34
CA GLN A 223 -3.23 -23.47 7.83
C GLN A 223 -2.76 -24.91 7.99
N GLU A 224 -2.80 -25.41 9.23
CA GLU A 224 -2.84 -26.85 9.42
C GLU A 224 -3.99 -27.36 8.56
N LYS A 225 -3.70 -28.34 7.71
CA LYS A 225 -4.75 -29.05 6.98
C LYS A 225 -5.56 -29.79 8.04
N LEU A 226 -6.47 -29.09 8.71
CA LEU A 226 -7.53 -29.72 9.45
C LEU A 226 -8.19 -30.64 8.43
N VAL A 227 -8.10 -31.93 8.71
CA VAL A 227 -8.64 -33.00 7.89
C VAL A 227 -10.12 -32.68 7.77
N GLN A 228 -10.50 -32.08 6.64
CA GLN A 228 -11.88 -31.72 6.34
C GLN A 228 -12.68 -33.03 6.25
N VAL A 229 -13.31 -33.37 7.37
CA VAL A 229 -14.48 -34.24 7.39
C VAL A 229 -15.63 -33.31 7.06
N ASP A 230 -15.90 -33.14 5.76
CA ASP A 230 -17.21 -32.87 5.16
C ASP A 230 -17.08 -32.06 3.86
N ASN A 231 -17.70 -32.61 2.80
CA ASN A 231 -17.61 -32.19 1.39
C ASN A 231 -18.39 -30.89 1.08
N SER A 232 -18.24 -29.83 1.88
CA SER A 232 -18.85 -28.54 1.53
C SER A 232 -17.99 -27.84 0.47
N VAL A 233 -18.68 -27.42 -0.59
CA VAL A 233 -18.09 -26.96 -1.86
C VAL A 233 -17.25 -25.69 -1.65
N GLU A 234 -15.94 -25.82 -1.89
CA GLU A 234 -14.93 -24.75 -1.91
C GLU A 234 -15.23 -23.71 -2.99
N ASN A 235 -16.06 -22.71 -2.70
CA ASN A 235 -15.91 -21.41 -3.34
C ASN A 235 -14.84 -20.66 -2.56
N GLY A 236 -13.59 -20.77 -3.04
CA GLY A 236 -12.38 -20.23 -2.41
C GLY A 236 -12.38 -18.71 -2.29
N SER A 237 -13.19 -18.17 -1.38
CA SER A 237 -12.79 -16.94 -0.73
C SER A 237 -11.47 -17.24 -0.03
N ASP A 238 -10.49 -16.35 -0.18
CA ASP A 238 -9.30 -16.30 0.68
C ASP A 238 -9.78 -16.00 2.11
N SER A 239 -10.48 -16.95 2.72
CA SER A 239 -10.92 -16.91 4.11
C SER A 239 -9.71 -16.54 4.94
N GLN A 240 -9.81 -15.38 5.58
CA GLN A 240 -8.68 -14.59 6.04
C GLN A 240 -7.83 -15.43 6.98
N LYS A 241 -6.70 -15.90 6.47
CA LYS A 241 -5.68 -16.54 7.29
C LYS A 241 -5.15 -15.52 8.29
N GLU A 242 -4.97 -15.97 9.52
CA GLU A 242 -4.29 -15.20 10.55
C GLU A 242 -2.86 -14.87 10.12
N GLY A 243 -2.37 -13.72 10.56
CA GLY A 243 -1.00 -13.30 10.33
C GLY A 243 -0.83 -11.81 10.53
N PHE A 244 -0.01 -11.16 9.72
CA PHE A 244 0.16 -9.72 9.77
C PHE A 244 0.55 -9.17 8.41
N ASN A 245 0.40 -7.87 8.24
CA ASN A 245 0.88 -7.12 7.10
C ASN A 245 1.98 -6.14 7.54
N ILE A 246 2.88 -5.83 6.62
CA ILE A 246 3.75 -4.66 6.70
C ILE A 246 3.40 -3.77 5.54
N VAL A 247 3.00 -2.54 5.82
CA VAL A 247 2.61 -1.55 4.81
C VAL A 247 3.64 -0.45 4.82
N VAL A 248 4.26 -0.22 3.65
CA VAL A 248 5.37 0.72 3.50
C VAL A 248 4.88 1.97 2.79
N TYR A 249 4.98 3.10 3.46
CA TYR A 249 4.60 4.42 2.97
C TYR A 249 5.84 5.24 2.67
N PRO A 250 6.02 5.77 1.45
CA PRO A 250 6.99 6.83 1.19
C PRO A 250 6.73 7.99 2.15
N ARG A 251 7.77 8.51 2.80
CA ARG A 251 7.61 9.62 3.74
C ARG A 251 7.07 10.89 3.07
N GLU A 252 7.30 11.05 1.77
CA GLU A 252 6.73 12.14 0.98
C GLU A 252 5.24 11.99 0.65
N SER A 253 4.67 10.78 0.75
CA SER A 253 3.26 10.51 0.42
C SER A 253 2.30 10.70 1.61
N ILE A 254 2.83 10.76 2.83
CA ILE A 254 2.06 10.95 4.06
C ILE A 254 2.63 12.12 4.87
N SER A 255 1.78 13.10 5.24
CA SER A 255 2.22 14.18 6.12
C SER A 255 2.03 13.83 7.59
N GLU A 256 1.02 13.02 7.90
CA GLU A 256 0.67 12.58 9.26
C GLU A 256 0.22 11.11 9.24
N LEU A 257 0.37 10.40 10.37
CA LEU A 257 0.08 8.96 10.45
C LEU A 257 -1.39 8.60 10.21
N PHE A 258 -2.34 9.47 10.54
CA PHE A 258 -3.77 9.22 10.30
C PHE A 258 -4.13 9.17 8.80
N GLU A 259 -3.21 9.55 7.91
CA GLU A 259 -3.42 9.43 6.47
C GLU A 259 -3.23 8.01 5.94
N THR A 260 -2.71 7.11 6.78
CA THR A 260 -2.53 5.69 6.48
C THR A 260 -3.87 4.96 6.46
N GLU A 261 -3.95 3.87 5.71
CA GLU A 261 -5.21 3.14 5.52
C GLU A 261 -5.62 2.33 6.76
N GLU A 262 -4.66 2.05 7.64
CA GLU A 262 -4.84 1.27 8.85
C GLU A 262 -5.51 2.05 9.99
N LEU A 263 -5.48 3.40 9.91
CA LEU A 263 -6.09 4.30 10.88
C LEU A 263 -7.37 4.89 10.29
N ALA A 264 -8.38 4.03 10.08
CA ALA A 264 -9.68 4.44 9.58
C ALA A 264 -10.44 5.28 10.62
N LEU A 265 -10.91 6.45 10.21
CA LEU A 265 -11.79 7.31 11.01
C LEU A 265 -13.23 6.78 10.94
N LYS A 266 -13.85 6.49 12.10
CA LYS A 266 -15.27 6.10 12.21
C LYS A 266 -16.21 7.11 11.54
N VAL A 267 -15.85 8.39 11.60
CA VAL A 267 -16.64 9.51 11.05
C VAL A 267 -16.82 9.42 9.53
N ARG A 268 -15.93 8.72 8.80
CA ARG A 268 -16.11 8.52 7.36
C ARG A 268 -17.28 7.61 7.03
N GLN A 269 -17.59 6.64 7.87
CA GLN A 269 -18.60 5.62 7.57
C GLN A 269 -20.01 6.15 7.84
N SER A 270 -20.26 6.68 9.05
CA SER A 270 -21.58 7.16 9.45
C SER A 270 -22.10 8.33 8.61
N PHE A 271 -21.21 9.23 8.16
CA PHE A 271 -21.61 10.36 7.31
C PHE A 271 -21.96 9.93 5.88
N ILE A 272 -21.33 8.87 5.37
CA ILE A 272 -21.67 8.30 4.06
C ILE A 272 -23.01 7.54 4.15
N ASP A 273 -23.21 6.78 5.22
CA ASP A 273 -24.44 6.00 5.43
C ASP A 273 -25.66 6.90 5.66
N GLU A 274 -25.53 7.96 6.46
CA GLU A 274 -26.60 8.94 6.67
C GLU A 274 -26.93 9.72 5.39
N TYR A 275 -25.91 10.10 4.59
CA TYR A 275 -26.13 10.79 3.33
C TYR A 275 -26.77 9.87 2.28
N GLN A 276 -26.38 8.59 2.20
CA GLN A 276 -27.02 7.64 1.29
C GLN A 276 -28.46 7.34 1.68
N LEU A 277 -28.77 7.23 2.98
CA LEU A 277 -30.15 7.10 3.46
C LEU A 277 -31.00 8.34 3.16
N GLN A 278 -30.44 9.55 3.27
CA GLN A 278 -31.15 10.78 2.90
C GLN A 278 -31.39 10.87 1.38
N VAL A 279 -30.43 10.44 0.56
CA VAL A 279 -30.58 10.41 -0.91
C VAL A 279 -31.63 9.39 -1.34
N LEU A 280 -31.63 8.18 -0.77
CA LEU A 280 -32.62 7.14 -1.06
C LEU A 280 -34.04 7.52 -0.61
N ASN A 281 -34.17 8.31 0.46
CA ASN A 281 -35.48 8.80 0.91
C ASN A 281 -35.96 10.06 0.15
N SER A 282 -35.11 10.68 -0.67
CA SER A 282 -35.44 11.92 -1.40
C SER A 282 -36.11 11.73 -2.76
N GLU A 283 -36.28 10.48 -3.23
CA GLU A 283 -36.95 10.18 -4.51
C GLU A 283 -38.47 10.41 -4.52
N VAL A 284 -39.07 10.91 -3.44
CA VAL A 284 -40.54 11.10 -3.34
C VAL A 284 -40.99 12.57 -3.21
N ARG A 285 -40.10 13.57 -3.19
CA ARG A 285 -40.54 14.98 -3.07
C ARG A 285 -39.96 15.92 -4.14
N SER A 286 -40.83 16.21 -5.11
CA SER A 286 -41.05 17.50 -5.76
C SER A 286 -39.85 18.47 -5.86
N GLN A 287 -39.46 18.69 -7.10
CA GLN A 287 -38.29 19.38 -7.65
C GLN A 287 -38.11 20.89 -7.37
N LYS A 288 -38.56 21.46 -6.25
CA LYS A 288 -38.48 22.94 -6.05
C LYS A 288 -37.81 23.50 -4.80
N ASP A 289 -37.46 22.69 -3.78
CA ASP A 289 -36.86 23.23 -2.54
C ASP A 289 -35.44 22.70 -2.26
N ALA A 290 -34.74 22.18 -3.27
CA ALA A 290 -33.37 21.68 -3.14
C ALA A 290 -32.34 22.81 -3.30
N LEU A 291 -32.06 23.58 -2.23
CA LEU A 291 -30.81 24.35 -2.07
C LEU A 291 -30.63 24.92 -0.64
N PHE A 292 -30.89 24.11 0.39
CA PHE A 292 -30.30 24.35 1.71
C PHE A 292 -29.40 23.17 2.06
N LEU A 293 -28.12 23.29 1.71
CA LEU A 293 -27.08 22.46 2.31
C LEU A 293 -27.12 22.73 3.82
N PRO A 294 -27.30 21.71 4.69
CA PRO A 294 -27.24 21.92 6.12
C PRO A 294 -25.87 22.52 6.46
N GLN A 295 -25.91 23.66 7.14
CA GLN A 295 -24.71 24.34 7.60
C GLN A 295 -23.88 23.38 8.46
N LYS A 296 -22.60 23.23 8.09
CA LYS A 296 -21.50 22.61 8.85
C LYS A 296 -21.85 22.40 10.34
N ASN A 297 -22.22 21.18 10.71
CA ASN A 297 -22.22 20.77 12.11
C ASN A 297 -20.81 20.97 12.67
N LYS A 298 -20.65 21.96 13.54
CA LYS A 298 -19.42 22.30 14.29
C LYS A 298 -19.07 21.23 15.35
N GLY A 299 -19.48 19.97 15.15
CA GLY A 299 -19.66 19.00 16.23
C GLY A 299 -18.87 17.69 16.14
N SER A 300 -18.13 17.38 15.07
CA SER A 300 -17.23 16.23 15.14
C SER A 300 -15.93 16.66 15.81
N HIS A 301 -15.89 16.49 17.14
CA HIS A 301 -14.78 16.86 18.03
C HIS A 301 -13.49 16.04 17.82
N CYS A 302 -13.45 15.16 16.82
CA CYS A 302 -12.28 14.38 16.42
C CYS A 302 -11.22 15.27 15.77
N LYS A 303 -10.54 16.06 16.60
CA LYS A 303 -9.32 16.78 16.22
C LYS A 303 -8.19 15.76 16.11
N THR A 304 -7.36 15.90 15.08
CA THR A 304 -6.16 15.06 14.82
C THR A 304 -5.22 14.92 16.02
N ASN A 305 -5.26 15.88 16.96
CA ASN A 305 -4.55 15.81 18.24
C ASN A 305 -4.96 14.62 19.14
N SER A 306 -6.10 13.95 18.88
CA SER A 306 -6.55 12.82 19.69
C SER A 306 -5.64 11.59 19.55
N LEU A 307 -4.96 11.41 18.41
CA LEU A 307 -4.12 10.23 18.21
C LEU A 307 -2.98 10.16 19.24
N ARG A 308 -2.50 11.30 19.74
CA ARG A 308 -1.39 11.38 20.71
C ARG A 308 -1.65 10.58 21.99
N GLY A 309 -2.91 10.39 22.38
CA GLY A 309 -3.29 9.58 23.54
C GLY A 309 -3.19 8.07 23.32
N HIS A 310 -3.08 7.61 22.07
CA HIS A 310 -3.03 6.20 21.70
C HIS A 310 -1.61 5.68 21.48
N PHE A 311 -0.62 6.58 21.40
CA PHE A 311 0.79 6.20 21.32
C PHE A 311 1.27 5.68 22.65
N ARG A 312 1.84 4.49 22.63
CA ARG A 312 2.71 3.99 23.69
C ARG A 312 4.12 4.00 23.15
N ASP A 313 4.88 4.98 23.65
CA ASP A 313 6.32 4.98 23.48
C ASP A 313 6.88 3.75 24.19
N LEU A 314 7.35 2.80 23.38
CA LEU A 314 8.08 1.66 23.85
C LEU A 314 9.55 2.00 23.73
N SER A 315 10.09 2.79 24.66
CA SER A 315 11.52 3.17 24.78
C SER A 315 12.55 2.04 24.62
N GLN A 316 12.10 0.78 24.59
CA GLN A 316 12.92 -0.41 24.34
C GLN A 316 12.98 -0.82 22.86
N PHE A 317 12.19 -0.21 21.98
CA PHE A 317 12.05 -0.54 20.56
C PHE A 317 12.05 0.73 19.72
N GLU A 318 12.46 0.63 18.46
CA GLU A 318 12.34 1.72 17.48
C GLU A 318 10.90 1.91 16.96
N ALA A 319 9.96 1.11 17.47
CA ALA A 319 8.57 1.06 17.05
C ALA A 319 7.64 1.68 18.10
N ASP A 320 6.75 2.55 17.64
CA ASP A 320 5.64 3.07 18.42
C ASP A 320 4.45 2.10 18.35
N GLU A 321 3.94 1.66 19.51
CA GLU A 321 2.69 0.90 19.58
C GLU A 321 1.51 1.88 19.53
N ILE A 322 0.62 1.69 18.56
CA ILE A 322 -0.65 2.41 18.46
C ILE A 322 -1.76 1.40 18.75
N SER A 323 -2.48 1.63 19.85
CA SER A 323 -3.62 0.81 20.24
C SER A 323 -4.85 1.70 20.43
N ILE A 324 -5.83 1.52 19.54
CA ILE A 324 -7.11 2.23 19.58
C ILE A 324 -8.16 1.29 20.19
N PRO A 325 -8.82 1.68 21.30
CA PRO A 325 -9.84 0.86 21.94
C PRO A 325 -11.13 0.82 21.12
N LEU A 326 -12.01 -0.15 21.42
CA LEU A 326 -13.31 -0.31 20.75
C LEU A 326 -14.22 0.90 20.97
N GLU A 327 -14.12 1.49 22.17
CA GLU A 327 -14.92 2.61 22.64
C GLU A 327 -14.46 3.97 22.10
N ASP A 328 -13.39 4.02 21.28
CA ASP A 328 -12.91 5.28 20.71
C ASP A 328 -13.96 5.91 19.81
N GLU A 329 -14.32 7.18 20.03
CA GLU A 329 -15.35 7.86 19.24
C GLU A 329 -14.90 8.20 17.81
N CYS A 330 -13.58 8.29 17.58
CA CYS A 330 -13.01 8.87 16.37
C CYS A 330 -12.47 7.84 15.40
N PHE A 331 -11.89 6.76 15.92
CA PHE A 331 -11.15 5.78 15.14
C PHE A 331 -11.74 4.38 15.28
N GLU A 332 -11.58 3.59 14.24
CA GLU A 332 -11.83 2.15 14.32
C GLU A 332 -10.81 1.49 15.24
N SER A 333 -11.28 0.50 15.99
CA SER A 333 -10.43 -0.25 16.92
C SER A 333 -9.33 -0.94 16.13
N THR A 334 -8.08 -0.61 16.42
CA THR A 334 -6.93 -1.13 15.69
C THR A 334 -5.74 -1.28 16.62
N LEU A 335 -4.87 -2.22 16.28
CA LEU A 335 -3.56 -2.39 16.87
C LEU A 335 -2.56 -2.37 15.72
N LEU A 336 -1.54 -1.51 15.80
CA LEU A 336 -0.43 -1.57 14.87
C LEU A 336 0.85 -1.06 15.53
N PHE A 337 1.98 -1.45 14.96
CA PHE A 337 3.27 -0.87 15.28
C PHE A 337 3.73 0.00 14.12
N THR A 338 4.10 1.24 14.42
CA THR A 338 4.64 2.17 13.43
C THR A 338 6.12 2.38 13.67
N ILE A 339 6.91 2.27 12.62
CA ILE A 339 8.35 2.55 12.63
C ILE A 339 8.61 3.64 11.59
N THR A 340 9.31 4.70 11.98
CA THR A 340 9.64 5.81 11.10
C THR A 340 11.10 5.73 10.70
N GLY A 341 11.36 5.34 9.45
CA GLY A 341 12.69 5.39 8.85
C GLY A 341 12.99 6.75 8.21
N GLU A 342 14.13 6.86 7.54
CA GLU A 342 14.54 8.09 6.85
C GLU A 342 13.61 8.41 5.67
N GLU A 343 13.43 7.44 4.77
CA GLU A 343 12.67 7.58 3.52
C GLU A 343 11.25 7.00 3.58
N TYR A 344 10.98 6.12 4.55
CA TYR A 344 9.74 5.36 4.63
C TYR A 344 9.18 5.29 6.04
N VAL A 345 7.86 5.12 6.13
CA VAL A 345 7.14 4.75 7.35
C VAL A 345 6.59 3.34 7.17
N TYR A 346 6.76 2.50 8.19
CA TYR A 346 6.36 1.09 8.19
C TYR A 346 5.25 0.89 9.21
N ASN A 347 4.09 0.43 8.75
CA ASN A 347 3.00 0.00 9.63
C ASN A 347 2.94 -1.53 9.66
N ILE A 348 3.12 -2.13 10.83
CA ILE A 348 3.01 -3.57 11.07
C ILE A 348 1.64 -3.84 11.72
N VAL A 349 0.77 -4.56 11.02
CA VAL A 349 -0.67 -4.67 11.33
C VAL A 349 -1.04 -6.14 11.50
N PRO A 350 -1.57 -6.58 12.66
CA PRO A 350 -2.02 -7.94 12.84
C PRO A 350 -3.31 -8.16 12.03
N ILE A 351 -3.49 -9.39 11.55
CA ILE A 351 -4.71 -9.85 10.93
C ILE A 351 -5.22 -11.01 11.74
N LEU A 352 -6.39 -10.79 12.34
CA LEU A 352 -7.15 -11.78 13.08
C LEU A 352 -8.20 -12.36 12.14
N LYS A 353 -8.57 -13.62 12.35
CA LYS A 353 -9.61 -14.26 11.56
C LYS A 353 -10.98 -13.65 11.91
N GLU A 354 -11.71 -13.17 10.91
CA GLU A 354 -13.04 -12.54 11.04
C GLU A 354 -14.08 -13.44 11.75
N ASP A 355 -13.97 -14.76 11.64
CA ASP A 355 -14.92 -15.74 12.21
C ASP A 355 -14.84 -15.88 13.74
N LEU A 356 -14.08 -15.03 14.43
CA LEU A 356 -14.24 -14.86 15.85
C LEU A 356 -15.47 -13.99 16.07
N THR A 357 -16.64 -14.54 15.72
CA THR A 357 -17.93 -14.08 16.21
C THR A 357 -17.83 -14.19 17.72
N VAL A 358 -17.40 -13.11 18.34
CA VAL A 358 -17.40 -13.00 19.79
C VAL A 358 -18.85 -13.22 20.17
N ASP A 359 -19.14 -14.33 20.86
CA ASP A 359 -20.50 -14.63 21.32
C ASP A 359 -21.04 -13.37 21.99
N GLU A 360 -22.07 -12.76 21.39
CA GLU A 360 -22.62 -11.46 21.83
C GLU A 360 -23.04 -11.50 23.32
N ASN A 361 -23.28 -12.71 23.84
CA ASN A 361 -23.72 -12.98 25.20
C ASN A 361 -22.58 -13.13 26.23
N ASN A 362 -21.32 -13.19 25.81
CA ASN A 362 -20.16 -13.34 26.70
C ASN A 362 -19.07 -12.28 26.44
N LEU A 363 -19.50 -11.16 25.85
CA LEU A 363 -18.68 -10.07 25.36
C LEU A 363 -18.14 -9.21 26.52
N GLU A 364 -17.27 -9.77 27.35
CA GLU A 364 -16.19 -8.91 27.87
C GLU A 364 -15.49 -8.36 26.62
N THR A 365 -15.59 -7.05 26.39
CA THR A 365 -15.04 -6.34 25.23
C THR A 365 -13.52 -6.42 25.27
N LYS A 366 -12.96 -7.58 24.91
CA LYS A 366 -11.52 -7.75 24.80
C LYS A 366 -11.02 -6.76 23.78
N SER A 367 -10.06 -5.93 24.18
CA SER A 367 -9.46 -4.99 23.24
C SER A 367 -8.74 -5.76 22.13
N VAL A 368 -8.61 -5.16 20.94
CA VAL A 368 -7.86 -5.75 19.82
C VAL A 368 -6.45 -6.18 20.27
N SER A 369 -5.80 -5.40 21.15
CA SER A 369 -4.52 -5.75 21.78
C SER A 369 -4.57 -7.07 22.57
N GLN A 370 -5.63 -7.31 23.35
CA GLN A 370 -5.80 -8.55 24.10
C GLN A 370 -6.07 -9.73 23.17
N LEU A 371 -6.95 -9.56 22.17
CA LEU A 371 -7.23 -10.58 21.17
C LEU A 371 -5.97 -10.96 20.39
N THR A 372 -5.17 -9.99 19.96
CA THR A 372 -3.89 -10.26 19.28
C THR A 372 -2.93 -11.03 20.19
N LYS A 373 -2.88 -10.75 21.50
CA LYS A 373 -2.03 -11.51 22.43
C LYS A 373 -2.48 -12.96 22.62
N GLU A 374 -3.79 -13.22 22.50
CA GLU A 374 -4.34 -14.57 22.65
C GLU A 374 -4.20 -15.39 21.36
N ILE A 375 -4.45 -14.79 20.20
CA ILE A 375 -4.54 -15.47 18.90
C ILE A 375 -3.20 -15.47 18.16
N LEU A 376 -2.46 -14.36 18.27
CA LEU A 376 -1.23 -14.11 17.53
C LEU A 376 -0.11 -13.59 18.44
N PRO A 377 0.25 -14.32 19.51
CA PRO A 377 1.24 -13.85 20.48
C PRO A 377 2.63 -13.61 19.86
N GLU A 378 2.98 -14.31 18.78
CA GLU A 378 4.24 -14.13 18.05
C GLU A 378 4.35 -12.73 17.43
N PHE A 379 3.22 -12.07 17.12
CA PHE A 379 3.18 -10.74 16.48
C PHE A 379 4.02 -9.71 17.24
N PHE A 380 3.95 -9.71 18.57
CA PHE A 380 4.71 -8.77 19.39
C PHE A 380 6.21 -9.03 19.34
N THR A 381 6.61 -10.29 19.21
CA THR A 381 8.03 -10.65 19.03
C THR A 381 8.50 -10.27 17.63
N ILE A 382 7.66 -10.45 16.61
CA ILE A 382 7.94 -10.05 15.24
C ILE A 382 8.13 -8.53 15.12
N ALA A 383 7.20 -7.75 15.69
CA ALA A 383 7.30 -6.29 15.69
C ALA A 383 8.56 -5.80 16.43
N LYS A 384 8.96 -6.53 17.50
CA LYS A 384 10.18 -6.26 18.25
C LYS A 384 11.47 -6.59 17.50
N GLU A 385 11.49 -7.66 16.70
CA GLU A 385 12.65 -8.07 15.89
C GLU A 385 12.69 -7.35 14.52
N PHE A 386 11.83 -6.35 14.31
CA PHE A 386 11.89 -5.52 13.12
C PHE A 386 13.09 -4.58 13.23
N GLU A 387 13.95 -4.60 12.21
CA GLU A 387 15.17 -3.80 12.17
C GLU A 387 15.24 -3.03 10.85
N LEU A 388 15.58 -1.75 10.94
CA LEU A 388 15.93 -0.95 9.76
C LEU A 388 17.33 -1.35 9.27
N ILE A 389 17.48 -1.44 7.96
CA ILE A 389 18.75 -1.72 7.28
C ILE A 389 18.99 -0.70 6.18
N GLU A 390 20.22 -0.63 5.69
CA GLU A 390 20.58 0.27 4.59
C GLU A 390 19.73 -0.03 3.33
N ILE A 391 19.13 1.03 2.79
CA ILE A 391 18.35 0.97 1.56
C ILE A 391 19.32 0.79 0.40
N VAL A 392 19.22 -0.35 -0.29
CA VAL A 392 19.97 -0.62 -1.51
C VAL A 392 19.04 -0.35 -2.69
N ILE A 393 19.03 0.90 -3.15
CA ILE A 393 18.36 1.26 -4.40
C ILE A 393 19.16 0.59 -5.52
N PRO A 394 18.59 -0.37 -6.27
CA PRO A 394 19.30 -0.95 -7.40
C PRO A 394 19.63 0.21 -8.33
N GLU A 395 20.92 0.38 -8.64
CA GLU A 395 21.34 1.36 -9.63
C GLU A 395 20.44 1.16 -10.85
N PRO A 396 19.79 2.24 -11.35
CA PRO A 396 18.90 2.11 -12.49
C PRO A 396 19.72 1.43 -13.56
N VAL A 397 19.35 0.18 -13.90
CA VAL A 397 20.04 -0.58 -14.94
C VAL A 397 19.94 0.33 -16.14
N VAL A 398 21.04 1.05 -16.43
CA VAL A 398 21.12 1.96 -17.54
C VAL A 398 20.81 1.04 -18.69
N LYS A 399 19.59 1.16 -19.24
CA LYS A 399 19.17 0.36 -20.38
C LYS A 399 20.21 0.70 -21.42
N GLN A 400 21.22 -0.13 -21.54
CA GLN A 400 22.23 0.02 -22.57
C GLN A 400 21.39 0.04 -23.83
N GLU A 401 21.38 1.19 -24.51
CA GLU A 401 20.66 1.31 -25.77
C GLU A 401 21.03 0.07 -26.58
N PRO A 402 20.06 -0.76 -27.00
CA PRO A 402 20.35 -2.06 -27.55
C PRO A 402 21.25 -1.89 -28.76
N LYS A 403 22.56 -2.09 -28.58
CA LYS A 403 23.59 -1.87 -29.61
C LYS A 403 23.34 -2.74 -30.84
N ASN A 404 22.48 -3.77 -30.74
CA ASN A 404 22.13 -4.70 -31.81
C ASN A 404 20.80 -4.45 -32.52
N ASN A 405 19.91 -3.55 -32.06
CA ASN A 405 18.62 -3.34 -32.74
C ASN A 405 18.71 -2.57 -34.06
N LYS A 406 19.87 -1.99 -34.37
CA LYS A 406 20.12 -1.33 -35.67
C LYS A 406 20.02 -2.30 -36.84
N ILE A 407 20.30 -3.60 -36.62
CA ILE A 407 20.25 -4.63 -37.65
C ILE A 407 18.81 -5.04 -37.96
N GLU A 408 17.95 -5.17 -36.94
CA GLU A 408 16.55 -5.54 -37.14
C GLU A 408 15.73 -4.41 -37.77
N ALA A 409 15.99 -3.15 -37.38
CA ALA A 409 15.32 -1.99 -37.98
C ALA A 409 15.58 -1.89 -39.50
N ARG A 410 16.77 -2.29 -39.97
CA ARG A 410 17.10 -2.31 -41.42
C ARG A 410 16.27 -3.33 -42.21
N LYS A 411 15.88 -4.46 -41.60
CA LYS A 411 15.15 -5.52 -42.32
C LYS A 411 13.70 -5.14 -42.66
N LYS A 412 13.10 -4.18 -41.94
CA LYS A 412 11.70 -3.78 -42.13
C LYS A 412 11.50 -2.51 -42.94
N ALA A 413 12.55 -1.72 -43.16
CA ALA A 413 12.45 -0.46 -43.90
C ALA A 413 12.57 -0.68 -45.41
N PRO A 414 11.77 0.03 -46.24
CA PRO A 414 11.91 0.00 -47.69
C PRO A 414 13.25 0.61 -48.13
N MET A 415 13.81 0.10 -49.23
CA MET A 415 15.03 0.66 -49.83
C MET A 415 14.75 2.08 -50.37
N PRO A 416 15.69 3.04 -50.19
CA PRO A 416 15.54 4.39 -50.75
C PRO A 416 15.48 4.35 -52.28
N VAL A 417 14.62 5.18 -52.85
CA VAL A 417 14.42 5.36 -54.30
C VAL A 417 15.60 6.11 -54.93
N SER A 418 16.17 7.08 -54.21
CA SER A 418 17.29 7.90 -54.69
C SER A 418 18.44 7.86 -53.68
N TYR A 419 19.66 7.57 -54.12
CA TYR A 419 20.85 7.57 -53.27
C TYR A 419 22.13 7.53 -54.11
N LYS A 420 23.28 7.82 -53.47
CA LYS A 420 24.62 7.59 -53.99
C LYS A 420 25.36 6.61 -53.07
N LYS A 421 26.13 5.67 -53.64
CA LYS A 421 27.03 4.81 -52.86
C LYS A 421 28.39 5.49 -52.67
N VAL A 422 28.82 5.67 -51.43
CA VAL A 422 30.16 6.14 -51.06
C VAL A 422 30.67 5.20 -49.97
N ASP A 423 31.77 4.49 -50.23
CA ASP A 423 32.38 3.51 -49.32
C ASP A 423 31.39 2.45 -48.81
N GLY A 424 30.55 1.93 -49.71
CA GLY A 424 29.52 0.92 -49.39
C GLY A 424 28.33 1.45 -48.59
N LYS A 425 28.26 2.76 -48.31
CA LYS A 425 27.16 3.41 -47.59
C LYS A 425 26.26 4.17 -48.58
N LEU A 426 24.94 4.13 -48.35
CA LEU A 426 23.98 4.91 -49.13
C LEU A 426 23.91 6.33 -48.54
N VAL A 427 24.25 7.34 -49.32
CA VAL A 427 24.25 8.75 -48.92
C VAL A 427 23.38 9.58 -49.88
N CYS A 428 23.04 10.81 -49.50
CA CYS A 428 22.27 11.73 -50.35
C CYS A 428 22.93 11.92 -51.73
N ALA A 429 22.18 11.70 -52.82
CA ALA A 429 22.69 11.90 -54.18
C ALA A 429 22.88 13.39 -54.55
N LYS A 430 22.13 14.27 -53.88
CA LYS A 430 22.11 15.72 -54.14
C LYS A 430 23.25 16.42 -53.38
N LYS A 431 24.26 16.91 -54.11
CA LYS A 431 25.43 17.62 -53.54
C LYS A 431 25.04 18.84 -52.68
N ASN A 432 24.02 19.59 -53.09
CA ASN A 432 23.59 20.85 -52.45
C ASN A 432 22.12 20.84 -52.00
N ASP A 433 21.62 19.67 -51.58
CA ASP A 433 20.31 19.58 -50.96
C ASP A 433 20.12 20.57 -49.78
N LYS A 434 19.11 21.42 -49.87
CA LYS A 434 18.76 22.34 -48.78
C LYS A 434 17.48 21.78 -48.16
N PRO A 435 17.55 21.14 -46.98
CA PRO A 435 16.38 20.54 -46.37
C PRO A 435 15.32 21.61 -46.21
N ARG A 436 14.20 21.43 -46.89
CA ARG A 436 13.10 22.39 -46.92
C ARG A 436 11.91 21.68 -46.31
N LYS A 437 11.29 22.30 -45.31
CA LYS A 437 9.98 21.83 -44.83
C LYS A 437 9.05 21.73 -46.03
N SER A 438 8.46 20.56 -46.25
CA SER A 438 7.49 20.41 -47.32
C SER A 438 6.37 21.45 -47.14
N LYS A 439 6.00 22.16 -48.21
CA LYS A 439 4.88 23.14 -48.16
C LYS A 439 3.51 22.46 -48.07
N LYS A 440 3.45 21.14 -48.23
CA LYS A 440 2.22 20.36 -48.15
C LYS A 440 1.95 20.08 -46.69
N ASN A 441 1.06 20.90 -46.12
CA ASN A 441 0.54 20.85 -44.75
C ASN A 441 -0.27 19.57 -44.44
N ASN A 442 0.25 18.38 -44.75
CA ASN A 442 -0.39 17.13 -44.36
C ASN A 442 -0.12 16.89 -42.88
N LYS A 443 -1.00 17.47 -42.06
CA LYS A 443 -1.09 17.32 -40.61
C LYS A 443 -0.82 15.86 -40.20
N GLY A 444 0.33 15.61 -39.56
CA GLY A 444 0.55 14.44 -38.71
C GLY A 444 1.22 13.21 -39.33
N LYS A 445 1.34 13.10 -40.66
CA LYS A 445 1.96 11.90 -41.27
C LYS A 445 3.45 12.13 -41.50
N ILE A 446 4.23 11.83 -40.47
CA ILE A 446 5.69 11.71 -40.59
C ILE A 446 5.99 10.51 -41.50
N HIS A 447 6.71 10.78 -42.58
CA HIS A 447 7.11 9.79 -43.58
C HIS A 447 8.59 9.45 -43.40
N MET A 448 8.98 8.26 -43.86
CA MET A 448 10.38 7.84 -43.88
C MET A 448 11.05 8.40 -45.13
N ASP A 449 12.28 8.89 -45.02
CA ASP A 449 13.07 9.40 -46.14
C ASP A 449 13.30 8.31 -47.20
N MET A 450 12.98 8.63 -48.44
CA MET A 450 13.17 7.72 -49.58
C MET A 450 14.30 8.17 -50.51
N GLU A 451 14.99 9.27 -50.24
CA GLU A 451 16.05 9.83 -51.11
C GLU A 451 17.43 9.89 -50.44
N CYS A 452 17.58 9.32 -49.23
CA CYS A 452 18.76 9.50 -48.38
C CYS A 452 19.15 10.98 -48.17
N CYS A 453 18.20 11.90 -48.37
CA CYS A 453 18.36 13.34 -48.30
C CYS A 453 17.34 13.86 -47.27
N LEU A 454 17.66 13.66 -45.99
CA LEU A 454 16.70 13.82 -44.90
C LEU A 454 16.10 15.22 -44.82
N ASP A 455 14.79 15.32 -45.04
CA ASP A 455 14.04 16.55 -44.84
C ASP A 455 13.60 16.75 -43.37
N PRO A 456 13.28 17.99 -42.94
CA PRO A 456 12.96 18.30 -41.55
C PRO A 456 11.71 17.60 -40.99
N ASP A 457 10.82 17.14 -41.86
CA ASP A 457 9.56 16.47 -41.57
C ASP A 457 9.59 14.95 -41.79
N GLU A 458 10.77 14.39 -42.06
CA GLU A 458 10.97 12.98 -42.34
C GLU A 458 11.71 12.23 -41.21
N ILE A 459 11.48 10.91 -41.15
CA ILE A 459 12.24 9.99 -40.29
C ILE A 459 13.44 9.45 -41.09
N PRO A 460 14.65 9.40 -40.49
CA PRO A 460 15.82 8.79 -41.10
C PRO A 460 15.57 7.35 -41.55
N ASN A 461 15.89 7.05 -42.81
CA ASN A 461 15.86 5.69 -43.31
C ASN A 461 17.08 4.90 -42.80
N PRO A 462 16.89 3.73 -42.18
CA PRO A 462 17.99 2.97 -41.57
C PRO A 462 19.00 2.38 -42.59
N HIS A 463 18.65 2.36 -43.88
CA HIS A 463 19.56 1.99 -44.98
C HIS A 463 20.50 3.15 -45.37
N CYS A 464 20.09 4.39 -45.11
CA CYS A 464 20.85 5.59 -45.43
C CYS A 464 21.86 5.94 -44.32
N THR A 465 22.95 6.57 -44.72
CA THR A 465 23.94 7.18 -43.84
C THR A 465 23.86 8.69 -43.98
N TYR A 466 23.45 9.35 -42.92
CA TYR A 466 23.33 10.80 -42.86
C TYR A 466 24.59 11.38 -42.22
N GLU A 467 25.23 12.33 -42.89
CA GLU A 467 26.38 13.04 -42.33
C GLU A 467 25.96 13.86 -41.12
N ALA A 468 26.58 13.59 -39.97
CA ALA A 468 26.26 14.29 -38.73
C ALA A 468 26.39 15.80 -38.91
N LYS A 469 27.44 16.30 -39.57
CA LYS A 469 27.65 17.75 -39.80
C LYS A 469 26.46 18.44 -40.46
N ARG A 470 25.74 17.75 -41.36
CA ARG A 470 24.62 18.32 -42.12
C ARG A 470 23.27 18.11 -41.42
N TYR A 471 23.08 16.95 -40.79
CA TYR A 471 21.78 16.52 -40.27
C TYR A 471 21.69 16.43 -38.74
N GLN A 472 22.73 16.86 -37.98
CA GLN A 472 22.78 16.75 -36.51
C GLN A 472 21.52 17.30 -35.83
N LYS A 473 20.98 18.40 -36.34
CA LYS A 473 19.79 19.06 -35.78
C LYS A 473 18.53 18.16 -35.86
N PHE A 474 18.41 17.37 -36.93
CA PHE A 474 17.28 16.47 -37.16
C PHE A 474 17.47 15.13 -36.47
N LEU A 475 18.72 14.62 -36.41
CA LEU A 475 19.04 13.37 -35.73
C LEU A 475 18.90 13.46 -34.20
N LYS A 476 19.16 14.62 -33.59
CA LYS A 476 18.99 14.84 -32.15
C LYS A 476 17.51 14.96 -31.74
N ASN A 477 16.67 15.49 -32.62
CA ASN A 477 15.26 15.75 -32.37
C ASN A 477 14.42 15.23 -33.54
N PRO A 478 14.37 13.90 -33.78
CA PRO A 478 13.52 13.37 -34.83
C PRO A 478 12.06 13.75 -34.56
N PRO A 479 11.27 14.07 -35.60
CA PRO A 479 9.86 14.34 -35.43
C PRO A 479 9.20 13.12 -34.77
N LYS A 480 8.48 13.36 -33.67
CA LYS A 480 7.80 12.29 -32.92
C LYS A 480 6.50 11.96 -33.64
N LYS A 481 6.28 10.66 -33.91
CA LYS A 481 4.97 10.18 -34.37
C LYS A 481 3.95 10.59 -33.32
N ASP A 482 2.90 11.29 -33.73
CA ASP A 482 1.73 11.45 -32.88
C ASP A 482 1.11 10.05 -32.78
N ASP A 483 1.11 9.45 -31.60
CA ASP A 483 0.69 8.05 -31.34
C ASP A 483 -0.84 7.84 -31.47
N ASP A 484 -1.51 8.61 -32.33
CA ASP A 484 -2.98 8.67 -32.44
C ASP A 484 -3.59 7.73 -33.51
N ASP A 485 -2.85 6.73 -34.03
CA ASP A 485 -3.38 5.68 -34.94
C ASP A 485 -3.95 4.47 -34.17
#